data_AF-A0A2K8ML02-F1
#
_entry.id   AF-A0A2K8ML02-F1
#
_cell.length_a   1.000
_cell.length_b   1.000
_cell.length_c   1.000
_cell.angle_alpha   90.00
_cell.angle_beta   90.00
_cell.angle_gamma   90.00
#
_symmetry.space_group_name_H-M   'P 1'
#
loop_
_entity.id
_entity.type
_entity.pdbx_description
1 polymer ?
#
loop_
_entity_poly.entity_id
_entity_poly.type
_entity_poly.pdbx_seq_one_letter_code
_entity_poly.pdbx_strand_id
1 'polypeptide(L)' 'MRISVVVLGSVALFSATIAAASETVTYTYDAKGRLVKVERSGTVNNGVKAEYTHDKADNRRNVKVTGSPNPAP' A
#
# COMPACT_ATOMS: atom_id res chain seq x y z
N MET A 1 18.98 16.12 -57.99
CA MET A 1 19.29 17.08 -56.90
C MET A 1 17.94 17.50 -56.31
N ARG A 2 17.42 16.80 -55.29
CA ARG A 2 17.56 17.07 -53.83
C ARG A 2 17.13 18.49 -53.48
N ILE A 3 16.21 18.82 -52.57
CA ILE A 3 15.43 18.15 -51.51
C ILE A 3 14.30 19.15 -51.17
N SER A 4 13.10 18.71 -50.75
CA SER A 4 12.23 19.52 -49.88
C SER A 4 11.40 18.63 -48.97
N VAL A 5 12.02 18.35 -47.83
CA VAL A 5 11.51 18.15 -46.47
C VAL A 5 10.03 17.75 -46.33
N VAL A 6 9.80 16.48 -46.01
CA VAL A 6 8.58 16.04 -45.32
C VAL A 6 8.85 16.20 -43.82
N VAL A 7 8.19 17.17 -43.18
CA VAL A 7 8.18 17.27 -41.72
C VAL A 7 7.22 16.21 -41.19
N LEU A 8 7.76 15.05 -40.81
CA LEU A 8 7.02 14.08 -40.01
C LEU A 8 6.83 14.67 -38.60
N GLY A 9 5.59 15.04 -38.27
CA GLY A 9 5.21 15.40 -36.92
C GLY A 9 5.36 14.20 -35.98
N SER A 10 6.32 14.25 -35.07
CA SER A 10 6.46 13.30 -33.98
C SER A 10 5.45 13.64 -32.88
N VAL A 11 4.24 13.07 -32.97
CA VAL A 11 3.32 13.04 -31.83
C VAL A 11 3.90 12.06 -30.81
N ALA A 12 4.51 12.60 -29.75
CA ALA A 12 4.91 11.81 -28.59
C ALA A 12 3.65 11.34 -27.87
N LEU A 13 3.25 10.10 -28.11
CA LEU A 13 2.20 9.42 -27.34
C LEU A 13 2.74 9.17 -25.92
N PHE A 14 2.41 10.06 -25.00
CA PHE A 14 2.59 9.81 -23.57
C PHE A 14 1.53 8.78 -23.15
N SER A 15 1.89 7.50 -23.19
CA SER A 15 1.08 6.45 -22.58
C SER A 15 1.10 6.66 -21.06
N ALA A 16 -0.02 7.13 -20.51
CA ALA A 16 -0.22 7.14 -19.06
C ALA A 16 -0.21 5.69 -18.58
N THR A 17 0.83 5.31 -17.83
CA THR A 17 0.85 4.01 -17.16
C THR A 17 -0.21 4.04 -16.06
N ILE A 18 -1.19 3.14 -16.15
CA ILE A 18 -2.18 2.98 -15.09
C ILE A 18 -1.44 2.35 -13.91
N ALA A 19 -1.25 3.11 -12.83
CA ALA A 19 -0.71 2.58 -11.58
C ALA A 19 -1.75 1.64 -10.96
N ALA A 20 -1.56 0.33 -11.11
CA ALA A 20 -2.38 -0.68 -10.47
C ALA A 20 -1.80 -1.00 -9.07
N ALA A 21 -2.56 -0.71 -8.02
CA ALA A 21 -2.26 -1.13 -6.66
C ALA A 21 -3.22 -2.23 -6.23
N SER A 22 -2.67 -3.33 -5.72
CA SER A 22 -3.44 -4.44 -5.18
C SER A 22 -2.77 -4.90 -3.88
N GLU A 23 -3.59 -5.22 -2.89
CA GLU A 23 -3.14 -5.58 -1.56
C GLU A 23 -4.06 -6.65 -0.96
N THR A 24 -3.46 -7.64 -0.31
CA THR A 24 -4.14 -8.59 0.56
C THR A 24 -3.95 -8.14 2.00
N VAL A 25 -5.05 -8.03 2.74
CA VAL A 25 -5.03 -7.69 4.17
C VAL A 25 -5.50 -8.88 4.98
N THR A 26 -4.62 -9.39 5.83
CA THR A 26 -4.90 -10.51 6.74
C THR A 26 -5.21 -9.98 8.13
N TYR A 27 -6.38 -10.36 8.65
CA TYR A 27 -6.83 -10.01 9.99
C TYR A 27 -6.74 -11.24 10.91
N THR A 28 -6.13 -11.07 12.08
CA THR A 28 -6.06 -12.12 13.10
C THR A 28 -6.82 -11.68 14.34
N TYR A 29 -7.63 -12.58 14.87
CA TYR A 29 -8.47 -12.35 16.04
C TYR A 29 -8.04 -13.25 17.20
N ASP A 30 -8.26 -12.78 18.43
CA ASP A 30 -8.15 -13.63 19.62
C ASP A 30 -9.42 -14.49 19.82
N ALA A 31 -9.41 -15.33 20.85
CA ALA A 31 -10.54 -16.20 21.19
C ALA A 31 -11.84 -15.45 21.56
N LYS A 32 -11.76 -14.15 21.86
CA LYS A 32 -12.92 -13.29 22.13
C LYS A 32 -13.43 -12.60 20.85
N GLY A 33 -12.80 -12.83 19.71
CA GLY A 33 -13.16 -12.20 18.43
C GLY A 33 -12.59 -10.79 18.26
N ARG A 34 -11.59 -10.39 19.05
CA ARG A 34 -11.00 -9.03 18.99
C ARG A 34 -9.80 -9.02 18.06
N LEU A 35 -9.65 -7.96 17.27
CA LEU A 35 -8.56 -7.82 16.31
C LEU A 35 -7.21 -7.65 17.02
N VAL A 36 -6.31 -8.62 16.89
CA VAL A 36 -4.98 -8.58 17.53
C VAL A 36 -3.85 -8.25 16.56
N LYS A 37 -4.05 -8.49 15.26
CA LYS A 37 -3.01 -8.27 14.24
C LYS A 37 -3.61 -7.99 12.87
N VAL A 38 -2.97 -7.07 12.15
CA VAL A 38 -3.22 -6.78 10.73
C VAL A 38 -1.90 -6.92 9.98
N GLU A 39 -1.89 -7.71 8.92
CA GLU A 39 -0.75 -7.86 8.02
C GLU A 39 -1.15 -7.50 6.60
N ARG A 40 -0.30 -6.72 5.93
CA ARG A 40 -0.52 -6.21 4.59
C ARG A 40 0.52 -6.78 3.64
N SER A 41 0.09 -7.32 2.51
CA SER A 41 0.98 -7.79 1.45
C SER A 41 0.48 -7.35 0.08
N GLY A 42 1.36 -7.16 -0.90
CA GLY A 42 1.00 -6.72 -2.24
C GLY A 42 1.90 -5.60 -2.74
N THR A 43 1.31 -4.46 -3.12
CA THR A 43 2.06 -3.33 -3.68
C THR A 43 2.43 -2.29 -2.59
N VAL A 44 1.63 -1.24 -2.42
CA VAL A 44 2.05 0.00 -1.75
C VAL A 44 2.36 -0.20 -0.27
N ASN A 45 1.55 -0.98 0.45
CA ASN A 45 1.74 -1.21 1.90
C ASN A 45 2.35 -2.59 2.20
N ASN A 46 3.08 -3.15 1.25
CA ASN A 46 3.64 -4.49 1.41
C ASN A 46 4.55 -4.60 2.63
N GLY A 47 4.28 -5.57 3.50
CA GLY A 47 5.06 -5.82 4.70
C GLY A 47 4.70 -4.93 5.89
N VAL A 48 3.76 -4.00 5.75
CA VAL A 48 3.25 -3.21 6.89
C VAL A 48 2.46 -4.12 7.83
N LYS A 49 2.75 -4.03 9.13
CA LYS A 49 2.07 -4.81 10.17
C LYS A 49 1.60 -3.90 11.29
N ALA A 50 0.43 -4.20 11.84
CA ALA A 50 -0.07 -3.56 13.05
C ALA A 50 -0.44 -4.62 14.09
N GLU A 51 0.06 -4.45 15.31
CA GLU A 51 -0.20 -5.31 16.46
C GLU A 51 -0.99 -4.54 17.52
N TYR A 52 -1.98 -5.20 18.11
CA TYR A 52 -2.96 -4.59 19.00
C TYR A 52 -2.94 -5.34 20.33
N THR A 53 -2.90 -4.59 21.43
CA THR A 53 -3.14 -5.16 22.77
C THR A 53 -4.41 -4.58 23.36
N HIS A 54 -5.08 -5.40 24.16
CA HIS A 54 -6.34 -5.04 24.81
C HIS A 54 -6.19 -5.19 26.33
N ASP A 55 -6.84 -4.31 27.08
CA ASP A 55 -6.94 -4.46 28.52
C ASP A 55 -8.07 -5.45 28.92
N LYS A 56 -8.31 -5.59 30.23
CA LYS A 56 -9.33 -6.48 30.78
C LYS A 56 -10.76 -5.98 30.54
N ALA A 57 -10.94 -4.68 30.34
CA ALA A 57 -12.23 -4.04 30.06
C ALA A 57 -12.52 -3.94 28.55
N ASP A 58 -11.75 -4.65 27.73
CA ASP A 58 -11.89 -4.72 26.28
C ASP A 58 -11.44 -3.50 25.50
N ASN A 59 -10.80 -2.52 26.16
CA ASN A 59 -10.27 -1.37 25.45
C ASN A 59 -8.97 -1.73 24.73
N ARG A 60 -8.81 -1.24 23.50
CA ARG A 60 -7.50 -1.26 22.83
C ARG A 60 -6.55 -0.37 23.61
N ARG A 61 -5.54 -0.98 24.22
CA ARG A 61 -4.56 -0.32 25.08
C ARG A 61 -3.35 0.19 24.29
N ASN A 62 -2.96 -0.51 23.23
CA ASN A 62 -1.80 -0.13 22.43
C ASN A 62 -1.98 -0.46 20.95
N VAL A 63 -1.21 0.25 20.12
CA VAL A 63 -0.92 -0.10 18.74
C VAL A 63 0.57 -0.03 18.49
N LYS A 64 1.12 -1.07 17.85
CA LYS A 64 2.47 -1.03 17.31
C LYS A 64 2.42 -1.27 15.81
N VAL A 65 2.83 -0.27 15.03
CA VAL A 65 2.94 -0.36 13.58
C VAL A 65 4.41 -0.53 13.20
N THR A 66 4.71 -1.48 12.33
CA THR A 66 6.05 -1.73 11.79
C THR A 66 6.00 -1.87 10.27
N GLY A 67 7.14 -1.61 9.62
CA GLY A 67 7.26 -1.68 8.16
C GLY A 67 6.60 -0.52 7.41
N SER A 68 6.05 0.46 8.12
CA SER A 68 5.50 1.69 7.54
C SER A 68 6.64 2.54 6.94
N PRO A 69 6.49 3.06 5.71
CA PRO A 69 7.41 4.05 5.16
C PRO A 69 7.23 5.43 5.80
N ASN A 70 6.12 5.68 6.48
CA ASN A 70 5.90 6.92 7.21
C ASN A 70 6.69 6.92 8.53
N PRO A 71 7.28 8.06 8.92
CA PRO A 71 7.96 8.21 10.20
C PRO A 71 6.99 7.99 11.37
N ALA A 72 7.56 7.63 12.52
CA ALA A 72 6.78 7.51 13.75
C ALA A 72 6.10 8.85 14.08
N PRO A 73 4.85 8.83 14.59
CA PRO A 73 4.16 10.03 15.04
C PRO A 73 4.85 10.68 16.24
#